data_AF-A0A2H3D0I6-F1
#
_entry.id   AF-A0A2H3D0I6-F1
#
_cell.length_a   1.000
_cell.length_b   1.000
_cell.length_c   1.000
_cell.angle_alpha   90.00
_cell.angle_beta   90.00
_cell.angle_gamma   90.00
#
_symmetry.space_group_name_H-M   'P 1'
#
loop_
_entity.id
_entity.type
_entity.pdbx_description
1 polymer ?
#
loop_
_entity_poly.entity_id
_entity_poly.type
_entity_poly.pdbx_seq_one_letter_code
_entity_poly.pdbx_strand_id
1 'polypeptide(L)'
;MQVCLHLGAIEKEKETIEKEKEGLSMELTALKIKYDLLQETIDKLIEKIPLLPPLQPNGLPRLPPRVPPLLEKDYPLICFWKLKMYQAFLDEQKGETNGLATSRPKCGRPHNISDADNDDDTLSRHPYLEDEDGSPVLQEELWNISRFSKKCLKTLLKAELVPEKWGAIDDLAEDYFEICMTNEFKVFQTCDGRWKLKTYITKMYPSWAQHNHPAKVAKKRKQEPINNEISITPKRLWTNSPKPFLDTTNLFHFDQENEKCDETAIEEAKPWAHSQEPEQEHAQILEPEAHGSLKPIMNPLDDLYETIDSQVPVHLPSDQEECSPEQKDQQMEEPKHNQEQNQPQYEDQPPQHQQDQPQSKQELSGTIAKALRLAMPGTSLTQK
;
A
#
# COMPACT_ATOMS: atom_id res chain seq x y z
N MET A 1 49.58 23.33 73.56
CA MET A 1 48.11 23.13 73.42
C MET A 1 47.60 23.43 72.01
N GLN A 2 47.95 24.57 71.38
CA GLN A 2 47.46 24.91 70.03
C GLN A 2 47.79 23.88 68.93
N VAL A 3 49.00 23.30 68.95
CA VAL A 3 49.43 22.27 67.98
C VAL A 3 48.59 20.99 68.08
N CYS A 4 48.23 20.56 69.29
CA CYS A 4 47.40 19.38 69.52
C CYS A 4 45.98 19.54 68.97
N LEU A 5 45.40 20.76 69.04
CA LEU A 5 44.08 21.05 68.48
C LEU A 5 44.08 21.02 66.95
N HIS A 6 45.18 21.43 66.31
CA HIS A 6 45.30 21.42 64.86
C HIS A 6 45.44 20.00 64.30
N LEU A 7 46.23 19.14 64.94
CA LEU A 7 46.36 17.72 64.58
C LEU A 7 45.00 16.99 64.63
N GLY A 8 44.22 17.21 65.69
CA GLY A 8 42.89 16.59 65.80
C GLY A 8 41.88 17.09 64.75
N ALA A 9 42.05 18.31 64.22
CA ALA A 9 41.23 18.80 63.11
C ALA A 9 41.61 18.12 61.78
N ILE A 10 42.92 17.95 61.53
CA ILE A 10 43.44 17.28 60.34
C ILE A 10 43.01 15.80 60.30
N GLU A 11 43.05 15.11 61.44
CA GLU A 11 42.61 13.71 61.52
C GLU A 11 41.12 13.54 61.17
N LYS A 12 40.26 14.44 61.67
CA LYS A 12 38.83 14.45 61.32
C LYS A 12 38.57 14.76 59.85
N GLU A 13 39.32 15.71 59.28
CA GLU A 13 39.22 16.04 57.87
C GLU A 13 39.65 14.85 57.00
N LYS A 14 40.73 14.16 57.37
CA LYS A 14 41.17 12.92 56.70
C LYS A 14 40.10 11.83 56.75
N GLU A 15 39.49 11.58 57.91
CA GLU A 15 38.41 10.59 58.05
C GLU A 15 37.19 10.96 57.19
N THR A 16 36.86 12.26 57.11
CA THR A 16 35.77 12.75 56.26
C THR A 16 36.08 12.52 54.78
N ILE A 17 37.30 12.82 54.33
CA ILE A 17 37.75 12.60 52.95
C ILE A 17 37.76 11.10 52.60
N GLU A 18 38.21 10.23 53.51
CA GLU A 18 38.21 8.78 53.29
C GLU A 18 36.77 8.27 53.11
N LYS A 19 35.83 8.73 53.94
CA LYS A 19 34.42 8.37 53.84
C LYS A 19 33.77 8.87 52.54
N GLU A 20 34.07 10.09 52.11
CA GLU A 20 33.59 10.63 50.82
C GLU A 20 34.15 9.85 49.63
N LYS A 21 35.44 9.49 49.69
CA LYS A 21 36.10 8.68 48.66
C LYS A 21 35.44 7.30 48.52
N GLU A 22 35.12 6.64 49.64
CA GLU A 22 34.40 5.36 49.62
C GLU A 22 33.00 5.52 49.00
N GLY A 23 32.27 6.59 49.36
CA GLY A 23 30.97 6.92 48.77
C GLY A 23 31.04 7.08 47.24
N LEU A 24 31.99 7.90 46.76
CA LEU A 24 32.19 8.10 45.32
C LEU A 24 32.60 6.82 44.59
N SER A 25 33.40 5.96 45.23
CA SER A 25 33.79 4.67 44.66
C SER A 25 32.59 3.72 44.49
N MET A 26 31.67 3.71 45.45
CA MET A 26 30.43 2.94 45.36
C MET A 26 29.52 3.46 44.24
N GLU A 27 29.35 4.78 44.14
CA GLU A 27 28.55 5.42 43.09
C GLU A 27 29.11 5.13 41.70
N LEU A 28 30.43 5.21 41.52
CA LEU A 28 31.09 4.90 40.25
C LEU A 28 30.84 3.44 39.83
N THR A 29 30.93 2.51 40.79
CA THR A 29 30.64 1.09 40.55
C THR A 29 29.17 0.88 40.15
N ALA A 30 28.23 1.52 40.84
CA ALA A 30 26.80 1.44 40.52
C ALA A 30 26.51 2.02 39.13
N LEU A 31 27.18 3.11 38.74
CA LEU A 31 27.02 3.73 37.43
C LEU A 31 27.57 2.84 36.31
N LYS A 32 28.69 2.15 36.56
CA LYS A 32 29.26 1.17 35.62
C LYS A 32 28.28 0.02 35.36
N ILE A 33 27.69 -0.55 36.40
CA ILE A 33 26.68 -1.63 36.26
C ILE A 33 25.48 -1.15 35.43
N LYS A 34 25.01 0.08 35.65
CA LYS A 34 23.91 0.66 34.86
C LYS A 34 24.30 0.83 33.40
N TYR A 35 25.52 1.27 33.12
CA TYR A 35 26.03 1.41 31.75
C TYR A 35 26.11 0.05 31.04
N ASP A 36 26.66 -0.97 31.70
CA ASP A 36 26.77 -2.32 31.15
C ASP A 36 25.38 -2.92 30.83
N LEU A 37 24.39 -2.70 31.71
CA LEU A 37 23.00 -3.12 31.48
C LEU A 37 22.35 -2.39 30.30
N LEU A 38 22.60 -1.08 30.16
CA LEU A 38 22.10 -0.29 29.04
C LEU A 38 22.70 -0.81 27.72
N GLN A 39 24.00 -1.08 27.72
CA GLN A 39 24.71 -1.61 26.56
C GLN A 39 24.16 -2.97 26.14
N GLU A 40 23.96 -3.89 27.10
CA GLU A 40 23.34 -5.20 26.83
C GLU A 40 21.92 -5.05 26.25
N THR A 41 21.17 -4.05 26.71
CA THR A 41 19.82 -3.78 26.20
C THR A 41 19.86 -3.24 24.77
N ILE A 42 20.82 -2.37 24.45
CA ILE A 42 21.06 -1.86 23.09
C ILE A 42 21.46 -3.00 22.16
N ASP A 43 22.39 -3.86 22.57
CA ASP A 43 22.85 -4.98 21.76
C ASP A 43 21.70 -5.98 21.48
N LYS A 44 20.89 -6.29 22.49
CA LYS A 44 19.66 -7.11 22.32
C LYS A 44 18.64 -6.45 21.40
N LEU A 45 18.56 -5.12 21.37
CA LEU A 45 17.68 -4.40 20.45
C LEU A 45 18.22 -4.46 19.01
N ILE A 46 19.53 -4.29 18.85
CA ILE A 46 20.22 -4.40 17.55
C ILE A 46 20.06 -5.81 16.97
N GLU A 47 20.21 -6.86 17.78
CA GLU A 47 19.99 -8.25 17.35
C GLU A 47 18.54 -8.52 16.92
N LYS A 48 17.57 -7.78 17.47
CA LYS A 48 16.15 -7.89 17.11
C LYS A 48 15.77 -7.07 15.87
N ILE A 49 16.59 -6.11 15.44
CA ILE A 49 16.34 -5.38 14.20
C ILE A 49 16.68 -6.34 13.05
N PRO A 50 15.70 -6.80 12.26
CA PRO A 50 16.00 -7.63 11.10
C PRO A 50 16.94 -6.84 10.19
N LEU A 51 18.09 -7.44 9.86
CA LEU A 51 19.06 -6.86 8.93
C LEU A 51 18.30 -6.40 7.68
N LEU A 52 18.29 -5.09 7.44
CA LEU A 52 17.63 -4.53 6.27
C LEU A 52 18.20 -5.24 5.04
N PRO A 53 17.33 -5.82 4.18
CA PRO A 53 17.81 -6.48 2.98
C PRO A 53 18.67 -5.50 2.18
N PRO A 54 19.83 -5.94 1.67
CA PRO A 54 20.73 -5.05 0.94
C PRO A 54 19.96 -4.35 -0.17
N LEU A 55 20.03 -3.02 -0.19
CA LEU A 55 19.45 -2.21 -1.25
C LEU A 55 20.20 -2.50 -2.55
N GLN A 56 19.47 -2.53 -3.66
CA GLN A 56 20.06 -2.59 -4.98
C GLN A 56 20.79 -1.26 -5.30
N PRO A 57 21.73 -1.24 -6.26
CA PRO A 57 22.47 -0.02 -6.62
C PRO A 57 21.59 1.18 -7.03
N ASN A 58 20.37 0.89 -7.47
CA ASN A 58 19.32 1.86 -7.85
C ASN A 58 18.52 2.40 -6.65
N GLY A 59 18.87 2.04 -5.41
CA GLY A 59 18.15 2.44 -4.20
C GLY A 59 16.84 1.66 -3.95
N LEU A 60 16.47 0.71 -4.81
CA LEU A 60 15.30 -0.13 -4.61
C LEU A 60 15.59 -1.29 -3.65
N PRO A 61 14.60 -1.73 -2.86
CA PRO A 61 14.69 -2.98 -2.13
C PRO A 61 14.95 -4.16 -3.07
N ARG A 62 15.71 -5.16 -2.60
CA ARG A 62 15.88 -6.41 -3.34
C ARG A 62 14.52 -7.05 -3.57
N LEU A 63 14.19 -7.29 -4.83
CA LEU A 63 12.93 -7.88 -5.21
C LEU A 63 12.85 -9.35 -4.79
N PRO A 64 11.71 -9.80 -4.24
CA PRO A 64 11.44 -11.21 -4.07
C PRO A 64 11.40 -11.92 -5.44
N PRO A 65 11.56 -13.26 -5.49
CA PRO A 65 11.36 -14.03 -6.70
C PRO A 65 9.96 -13.75 -7.27
N ARG A 66 9.87 -13.63 -8.60
CA ARG A 66 8.60 -13.44 -9.29
C ARG A 66 7.75 -14.70 -9.16
N VAL A 67 6.52 -14.55 -8.67
CA VAL A 67 5.57 -15.66 -8.61
C VAL A 67 5.07 -16.00 -10.02
N PRO A 68 5.02 -17.30 -10.41
CA PRO A 68 4.48 -17.71 -11.71
C PRO A 68 3.02 -17.28 -11.90
N PRO A 69 2.59 -16.87 -13.11
CA PRO A 69 1.18 -16.64 -13.41
C PRO A 69 0.34 -17.89 -13.19
N LEU A 70 -0.89 -17.72 -12.71
CA LEU A 70 -1.84 -18.82 -12.55
C LEU A 70 -2.42 -19.23 -13.91
N LEU A 71 -2.77 -20.51 -14.06
CA LEU A 71 -3.29 -21.05 -15.32
C LEU A 71 -4.82 -20.95 -15.36
N GLU A 72 -5.34 -20.54 -16.53
CA GLU A 72 -6.79 -20.42 -16.80
C GLU A 72 -7.56 -21.73 -16.53
N LYS A 73 -6.90 -22.88 -16.70
CA LYS A 73 -7.50 -24.20 -16.50
C LYS A 73 -7.81 -24.50 -15.04
N ASP A 74 -7.06 -23.91 -14.11
CA ASP A 74 -7.14 -24.23 -12.69
C ASP A 74 -8.20 -23.37 -11.97
N TYR A 75 -8.59 -22.21 -12.55
CA TYR A 75 -9.63 -21.33 -12.01
C TYR A 75 -10.67 -21.00 -13.08
N PRO A 76 -11.58 -21.95 -13.40
CA PRO A 76 -12.57 -21.79 -14.47
C PRO A 76 -13.69 -20.79 -14.13
N LEU A 77 -13.81 -20.38 -12.86
CA LEU A 77 -14.84 -19.43 -12.41
C LEU A 77 -14.47 -17.97 -12.70
N ILE A 78 -13.18 -17.68 -12.90
CA ILE A 78 -12.71 -16.33 -13.21
C ILE A 78 -13.12 -15.99 -14.65
N CYS A 79 -13.90 -14.92 -14.83
CA CYS A 79 -14.45 -14.54 -16.13
C CYS A 79 -13.47 -13.65 -16.92
N PHE A 80 -12.63 -12.87 -16.25
CA PHE A 80 -11.79 -11.85 -16.87
C PHE A 80 -10.31 -12.27 -16.94
N TRP A 81 -10.00 -13.37 -17.62
CA TRP A 81 -8.61 -13.77 -17.86
C TRP A 81 -7.87 -12.86 -18.84
N LYS A 82 -8.57 -12.45 -19.91
CA LYS A 82 -8.00 -11.68 -21.03
C LYS A 82 -8.66 -10.31 -21.13
N LEU A 83 -7.88 -9.30 -21.50
CA LEU A 83 -8.40 -7.93 -21.69
C LEU A 83 -9.59 -7.87 -22.66
N LYS A 84 -9.59 -8.73 -23.69
CA LYS A 84 -10.69 -8.82 -24.67
C LYS A 84 -12.02 -9.24 -24.05
N MET A 85 -12.01 -10.14 -23.07
CA MET A 85 -13.23 -10.58 -22.36
C MET A 85 -13.81 -9.41 -21.56
N TYR A 86 -12.96 -8.66 -20.87
CA TYR A 86 -13.39 -7.46 -20.15
C TYR A 86 -13.89 -6.34 -21.08
N GLN A 87 -13.26 -6.17 -22.25
CA GLN A 87 -13.75 -5.22 -23.26
C GLN A 87 -15.14 -5.61 -23.78
N ALA A 88 -15.37 -6.91 -24.06
CA ALA A 88 -16.68 -7.41 -24.48
C ALA A 88 -17.74 -7.16 -23.40
N PHE A 89 -17.41 -7.41 -22.13
CA PHE A 89 -18.29 -7.08 -21.00
C PHE A 89 -18.61 -5.58 -20.94
N LEU A 90 -17.61 -4.71 -21.10
CA LEU A 90 -17.85 -3.26 -21.13
C LEU A 90 -18.73 -2.83 -22.32
N ASP A 91 -18.62 -3.50 -23.46
CA ASP A 91 -19.44 -3.20 -24.64
C ASP A 91 -20.90 -3.69 -24.46
N GLU A 92 -21.10 -4.82 -23.80
CA GLU A 92 -22.44 -5.31 -23.42
C GLU A 92 -23.11 -4.37 -22.41
N GLN A 93 -22.35 -3.88 -21.42
CA GLN A 93 -22.84 -2.92 -20.41
C GLN A 93 -23.17 -1.53 -20.99
N LYS A 94 -22.62 -1.16 -22.15
CA LYS A 94 -23.04 0.07 -22.85
C LYS A 94 -24.47 -0.01 -23.40
N GLY A 95 -25.06 -1.22 -23.41
CA GLY A 95 -26.38 -1.50 -23.94
C GLY A 95 -26.41 -1.44 -25.47
N GLU A 96 -27.30 -2.23 -26.07
CA GLU A 96 -27.68 -2.02 -27.46
C GLU A 96 -28.39 -0.67 -27.54
N THR A 97 -27.65 0.37 -27.87
CA THR A 97 -28.24 1.67 -28.22
C THR A 97 -29.01 1.44 -29.50
N ASN A 98 -30.32 1.14 -29.38
CA ASN A 98 -31.22 1.01 -30.51
C ASN A 98 -30.98 2.21 -31.42
N GLY A 99 -30.52 1.97 -32.66
CA GLY A 99 -30.12 3.00 -33.63
C GLY A 99 -31.24 3.98 -34.03
N LEU A 100 -32.40 3.90 -33.36
CA LEU A 100 -33.50 4.85 -33.37
C LEU A 100 -33.25 6.09 -32.48
N ALA A 101 -32.19 6.10 -31.66
CA ALA A 101 -31.76 7.30 -30.94
C ALA A 101 -31.18 8.34 -31.93
N THR A 102 -32.05 9.10 -32.60
CA THR A 102 -31.69 10.17 -33.54
C THR A 102 -31.09 11.40 -32.87
N SER A 103 -31.19 11.50 -31.54
CA SER A 103 -30.51 12.53 -30.77
C SER A 103 -29.11 12.06 -30.43
N ARG A 104 -28.11 12.91 -30.71
CA ARG A 104 -26.75 12.71 -30.16
C ARG A 104 -26.90 12.46 -28.66
N PRO A 105 -26.34 11.37 -28.11
CA PRO A 105 -26.38 11.16 -26.67
C PRO A 105 -25.82 12.42 -26.04
N LYS A 106 -26.65 13.18 -25.32
CA LYS A 106 -26.15 14.22 -24.44
C LYS A 106 -25.20 13.46 -23.53
N CYS A 107 -23.91 13.81 -23.59
CA CYS A 107 -22.90 13.27 -22.70
C CYS A 107 -23.30 13.71 -21.29
N GLY A 108 -24.19 12.94 -20.67
CA GLY A 108 -24.67 13.19 -19.33
C GLY A 108 -23.45 13.16 -18.43
N ARG A 109 -23.41 14.06 -17.45
CA ARG A 109 -22.52 13.84 -16.31
C ARG A 109 -22.80 12.42 -15.83
N PRO A 110 -21.77 11.57 -15.64
CA PRO A 110 -21.97 10.27 -15.03
C PRO A 110 -22.80 10.51 -13.77
N HIS A 111 -23.92 9.81 -13.65
CA HIS A 111 -24.77 9.92 -12.48
C HIS A 111 -23.87 9.55 -11.30
N ASN A 112 -23.51 10.53 -10.47
CA ASN A 112 -22.97 10.21 -9.16
C ASN A 112 -24.09 9.43 -8.49
N ILE A 113 -23.87 8.15 -8.24
CA ILE A 113 -24.75 7.27 -7.46
C ILE A 113 -24.54 7.66 -5.99
N SER A 114 -24.71 8.95 -5.70
CA SER A 114 -24.66 9.48 -4.35
C SER A 114 -26.07 9.90 -4.00
N ASP A 115 -26.52 9.43 -2.84
CA ASP A 115 -27.35 10.20 -1.91
C ASP A 115 -28.79 9.74 -1.65
N ALA A 116 -29.24 8.55 -2.05
CA ALA A 116 -30.48 8.04 -1.45
C ALA A 116 -30.57 6.52 -1.46
N ASP A 117 -30.27 5.95 -0.30
CA ASP A 117 -30.88 4.71 0.19
C ASP A 117 -30.71 3.48 -0.72
N ASN A 118 -29.59 2.76 -0.58
CA ASN A 118 -29.60 1.34 -0.21
C ASN A 118 -28.17 0.80 -0.11
N ASP A 119 -27.97 0.10 0.99
CA ASP A 119 -26.77 -0.57 1.45
C ASP A 119 -26.28 -1.65 0.45
N ASP A 120 -24.97 -1.91 0.56
CA ASP A 120 -24.27 -3.14 0.16
C ASP A 120 -23.89 -3.35 -1.31
N ASP A 121 -24.70 -2.93 -2.29
CA ASP A 121 -24.46 -3.31 -3.70
C ASP A 121 -23.61 -2.30 -4.50
N THR A 122 -22.54 -1.78 -3.87
CA THR A 122 -21.57 -0.94 -4.59
C THR A 122 -20.73 -1.83 -5.48
N LEU A 123 -21.27 -2.20 -6.65
CA LEU A 123 -20.57 -2.92 -7.71
C LEU A 123 -19.16 -2.37 -7.82
N SER A 124 -18.20 -3.22 -7.46
CA SER A 124 -16.80 -2.87 -7.31
C SER A 124 -16.34 -2.04 -8.51
N ARG A 125 -15.73 -0.88 -8.26
CA ARG A 125 -15.20 0.05 -9.29
C ARG A 125 -14.22 -0.65 -10.26
N HIS A 126 -13.79 -1.83 -9.89
CA HIS A 126 -12.88 -2.70 -10.61
C HIS A 126 -13.51 -4.11 -10.78
N PRO A 127 -14.58 -4.27 -11.59
CA PRO A 127 -15.28 -5.56 -11.74
C PRO A 127 -14.40 -6.64 -12.40
N TYR A 128 -13.26 -6.24 -12.98
CA TYR A 128 -12.27 -7.14 -13.55
C TYR A 128 -11.29 -7.73 -12.52
N LEU A 129 -11.32 -7.24 -11.28
CA LEU A 129 -10.59 -7.85 -10.17
C LEU A 129 -11.53 -8.86 -9.54
N GLU A 130 -11.25 -10.13 -9.79
CA GLU A 130 -12.00 -11.28 -9.33
C GLU A 130 -11.09 -12.13 -8.45
N ASP A 131 -11.68 -12.69 -7.40
CA ASP A 131 -11.02 -13.67 -6.53
C ASP A 131 -11.00 -15.07 -7.20
N GLU A 132 -10.43 -16.06 -6.53
CA GLU A 132 -10.31 -17.45 -6.99
C GLU A 132 -11.67 -18.07 -7.38
N ASP A 133 -12.75 -17.63 -6.70
CA ASP A 133 -14.12 -18.08 -6.94
C ASP A 133 -14.84 -17.36 -8.10
N GLY A 134 -14.17 -16.42 -8.78
CA GLY A 134 -14.77 -15.59 -9.83
C GLY A 134 -15.65 -14.45 -9.32
N SER A 135 -15.83 -14.34 -8.00
CA SER A 135 -16.53 -13.23 -7.38
C SER A 135 -15.70 -11.93 -7.46
N PRO A 136 -16.33 -10.75 -7.62
CA PRO A 136 -15.62 -9.47 -7.55
C PRO A 136 -14.91 -9.31 -6.20
N VAL A 137 -13.70 -8.74 -6.23
CA VAL A 137 -12.92 -8.46 -5.02
C VAL A 137 -13.68 -7.52 -4.08
N LEU A 138 -13.73 -7.90 -2.80
CA LEU A 138 -14.39 -7.14 -1.74
C LEU A 138 -13.79 -5.75 -1.57
N GLN A 139 -14.60 -4.81 -1.08
CA GLN A 139 -14.19 -3.42 -0.90
C GLN A 139 -13.01 -3.26 0.08
N GLU A 140 -12.95 -4.08 1.13
CA GLU A 140 -11.84 -4.09 2.09
C GLU A 140 -10.52 -4.50 1.44
N GLU A 141 -10.57 -5.53 0.59
CA GLU A 141 -9.40 -5.99 -0.14
C GLU A 141 -8.95 -4.95 -1.18
N LEU A 142 -9.88 -4.29 -1.89
CA LEU A 142 -9.55 -3.16 -2.76
C LEU A 142 -8.87 -2.01 -2.01
N TRP A 143 -9.28 -1.74 -0.77
CA TRP A 143 -8.64 -0.75 0.09
C TRP A 143 -7.21 -1.18 0.44
N ASN A 144 -7.01 -2.46 0.79
CA ASN A 144 -5.68 -3.02 1.04
C ASN A 144 -4.76 -2.95 -0.19
N ILE A 145 -5.26 -3.35 -1.36
CA ILE A 145 -4.57 -3.22 -2.66
C ILE A 145 -4.16 -1.77 -2.90
N SER A 146 -5.06 -0.83 -2.63
CA SER A 146 -4.79 0.61 -2.80
C SER A 146 -3.75 1.14 -1.82
N ARG A 147 -3.82 0.72 -0.54
CA ARG A 147 -2.84 1.08 0.50
C ARG A 147 -1.44 0.57 0.12
N PHE A 148 -1.34 -0.71 -0.26
CA PHE A 148 -0.09 -1.33 -0.64
C PHE A 148 0.49 -0.75 -1.94
N SER A 149 -0.34 -0.53 -2.97
CA SER A 149 0.09 0.12 -4.21
C SER A 149 0.70 1.50 -3.95
N LYS A 150 0.08 2.31 -3.10
CA LYS A 150 0.62 3.63 -2.71
C LYS A 150 1.94 3.50 -1.96
N LYS A 151 2.13 2.45 -1.14
CA LYS A 151 3.42 2.15 -0.49
C LYS A 151 4.50 1.86 -1.53
N CYS A 152 4.22 1.03 -2.55
CA CYS A 152 5.14 0.78 -3.66
C CYS A 152 5.50 2.05 -4.42
N LEU A 153 4.51 2.90 -4.74
CA LEU A 153 4.75 4.19 -5.41
C LEU A 153 5.60 5.14 -4.56
N LYS A 154 5.41 5.18 -3.24
CA LYS A 154 6.27 5.96 -2.32
C LYS A 154 7.71 5.44 -2.33
N THR A 155 7.93 4.12 -2.39
CA THR A 155 9.28 3.55 -2.52
C THR A 155 9.93 3.94 -3.84
N LEU A 156 9.19 3.84 -4.96
CA LEU A 156 9.67 4.30 -6.26
C LEU A 156 10.00 5.80 -6.24
N LEU A 157 9.21 6.62 -5.53
CA LEU A 157 9.43 8.06 -5.44
C LEU A 157 10.72 8.38 -4.70
N LYS A 158 11.01 7.66 -3.61
CA LYS A 158 12.26 7.79 -2.86
C LYS A 158 13.49 7.39 -3.67
N ALA A 159 13.33 6.47 -4.62
CA ALA A 159 14.37 6.08 -5.56
C ALA A 159 14.42 6.99 -6.81
N GLU A 160 13.59 8.02 -6.89
CA GLU A 160 13.47 8.93 -8.05
C GLU A 160 13.09 8.25 -9.37
N LEU A 161 12.44 7.08 -9.31
CA LEU A 161 12.04 6.27 -10.47
C LEU A 161 10.56 6.45 -10.88
N VAL A 162 9.86 7.43 -10.30
CA VAL A 162 8.44 7.67 -10.57
C VAL A 162 8.28 8.58 -11.79
N PRO A 163 7.57 8.14 -12.84
CA PRO A 163 7.42 8.94 -14.06
C PRO A 163 6.32 10.01 -13.92
N GLU A 164 6.33 11.07 -14.73
CA GLU A 164 5.23 12.05 -14.71
C GLU A 164 3.88 11.42 -15.12
N LYS A 165 3.94 10.46 -16.05
CA LYS A 165 2.81 9.68 -16.54
C LYS A 165 3.16 8.20 -16.45
N TRP A 166 2.23 7.38 -15.97
CA TRP A 166 2.46 5.94 -15.85
C TRP A 166 2.88 5.27 -17.17
N GLY A 167 2.38 5.75 -18.32
CA GLY A 167 2.78 5.23 -19.63
C GLY A 167 4.22 5.53 -20.07
N ALA A 168 4.99 6.29 -19.28
CA ALA A 168 6.40 6.62 -19.51
C ALA A 168 7.27 6.10 -18.35
N ILE A 169 6.86 5.00 -17.72
CA ILE A 169 7.60 4.34 -16.64
C ILE A 169 8.82 3.60 -17.20
N ASP A 170 9.91 3.59 -16.43
CA ASP A 170 11.10 2.79 -16.73
C ASP A 170 10.84 1.30 -16.45
N ASP A 171 11.43 0.41 -17.25
CA ASP A 171 11.23 -1.05 -17.14
C ASP A 171 11.54 -1.56 -15.73
N LEU A 172 12.60 -1.04 -15.09
CA LEU A 172 12.99 -1.38 -13.72
C LEU A 172 11.91 -1.03 -12.70
N ALA A 173 11.26 0.12 -12.86
CA ALA A 173 10.21 0.58 -11.96
C ALA A 173 8.89 -0.17 -12.20
N GLU A 174 8.60 -0.51 -13.46
CA GLU A 174 7.47 -1.36 -13.83
C GLU A 174 7.64 -2.76 -13.23
N ASP A 175 8.80 -3.38 -13.41
CA ASP A 175 9.12 -4.72 -12.86
C ASP A 175 9.05 -4.72 -11.33
N TYR A 176 9.59 -3.69 -10.67
CA TYR A 176 9.51 -3.55 -9.22
C TYR A 176 8.04 -3.51 -8.75
N PHE A 177 7.24 -2.63 -9.36
CA PHE A 177 5.85 -2.47 -8.99
C PHE A 177 5.06 -3.77 -9.24
N GLU A 178 5.29 -4.41 -10.37
CA GLU A 178 4.65 -5.67 -10.72
C GLU A 178 4.98 -6.78 -9.74
N ILE A 179 6.26 -7.03 -9.46
CA ILE A 179 6.69 -8.12 -8.58
C ILE A 179 6.14 -7.90 -7.17
N CYS A 180 6.16 -6.67 -6.66
CA CYS A 180 5.56 -6.37 -5.36
C CYS A 180 4.05 -6.66 -5.35
N MET A 181 3.31 -6.20 -6.36
CA MET A 181 1.85 -6.32 -6.39
C MET A 181 1.38 -7.76 -6.63
N THR A 182 2.06 -8.49 -7.51
CA THR A 182 1.72 -9.89 -7.83
C THR A 182 2.10 -10.85 -6.70
N ASN A 183 3.16 -10.57 -5.94
CA ASN A 183 3.51 -11.41 -4.79
C ASN A 183 2.58 -11.17 -3.60
N GLU A 184 2.03 -9.97 -3.43
CA GLU A 184 1.12 -9.65 -2.33
C GLU A 184 -0.32 -10.09 -2.63
N PHE A 185 -0.82 -9.85 -3.85
CA PHE A 185 -2.23 -10.09 -4.18
C PHE A 185 -2.39 -11.05 -5.36
N LYS A 186 -3.00 -12.21 -5.08
CA LYS A 186 -3.26 -13.27 -6.07
C LYS A 186 -4.17 -12.81 -7.22
N VAL A 187 -5.04 -11.83 -6.99
CA VAL A 187 -5.97 -11.29 -8.00
C VAL A 187 -5.25 -10.71 -9.24
N PHE A 188 -3.98 -10.33 -9.10
CA PHE A 188 -3.15 -9.89 -10.24
C PHE A 188 -2.43 -11.04 -10.96
N GLN A 189 -2.34 -12.23 -10.34
CA GLN A 189 -1.81 -13.44 -10.95
C GLN A 189 -2.85 -14.14 -11.85
N THR A 190 -4.14 -13.87 -11.67
CA THR A 190 -5.26 -14.44 -12.44
C THR A 190 -5.54 -13.70 -13.75
N CYS A 191 -4.48 -13.31 -14.48
CA CYS A 191 -4.64 -12.66 -15.77
C CYS A 191 -3.48 -12.91 -16.74
N ASP A 192 -3.78 -12.89 -18.03
CA ASP A 192 -2.79 -13.04 -19.09
C ASP A 192 -2.08 -11.70 -19.38
N GLY A 193 -0.74 -11.69 -19.43
CA GLY A 193 0.00 -10.48 -19.85
C GLY A 193 -0.20 -9.24 -18.96
N ARG A 194 -0.46 -9.42 -17.66
CA ARG A 194 -0.43 -8.34 -16.64
C ARG A 194 -1.47 -7.23 -16.84
N TRP A 195 -2.51 -7.47 -17.64
CA TRP A 195 -3.42 -6.41 -18.06
C TRP A 195 -4.29 -5.87 -16.89
N LYS A 196 -4.66 -6.72 -15.92
CA LYS A 196 -5.44 -6.29 -14.73
C LYS A 196 -4.65 -5.26 -13.92
N LEU A 197 -3.38 -5.56 -13.63
CA LEU A 197 -2.50 -4.65 -12.90
C LEU A 197 -2.29 -3.35 -13.67
N LYS A 198 -1.97 -3.41 -14.97
CA LYS A 198 -1.78 -2.23 -15.82
C LYS A 198 -3.03 -1.34 -15.88
N THR A 199 -4.20 -1.95 -15.97
CA THR A 199 -5.49 -1.24 -15.96
C THR A 199 -5.74 -0.59 -14.60
N TYR A 200 -5.48 -1.30 -13.51
CA TYR A 200 -5.64 -0.81 -12.15
C TYR A 200 -4.75 0.41 -11.88
N ILE A 201 -3.45 0.29 -12.14
CA ILE A 201 -2.51 1.38 -11.89
C ILE A 201 -2.78 2.58 -12.80
N THR A 202 -3.19 2.37 -14.06
CA THR A 202 -3.56 3.47 -14.96
C THR A 202 -4.74 4.30 -14.43
N LYS A 203 -5.71 3.66 -13.75
CA LYS A 203 -6.85 4.34 -13.12
C LYS A 203 -6.47 5.04 -11.81
N MET A 204 -5.61 4.43 -11.01
CA MET A 204 -5.24 4.94 -9.67
C MET A 204 -4.15 6.02 -9.72
N TYR A 205 -3.16 5.85 -10.60
CA TYR A 205 -1.95 6.68 -10.66
C TYR A 205 -2.21 8.18 -10.82
N PRO A 206 -3.12 8.67 -11.70
CA PRO A 206 -3.32 10.10 -11.89
C PRO A 206 -3.73 10.83 -10.61
N SER A 207 -4.60 10.20 -9.80
CA SER A 207 -5.04 10.75 -8.51
C SER A 207 -3.88 10.82 -7.52
N TRP A 208 -3.08 9.75 -7.41
CA TRP A 208 -1.91 9.75 -6.52
C TRP A 208 -0.85 10.77 -6.96
N ALA A 209 -0.50 10.80 -8.25
CA ALA A 209 0.55 11.65 -8.80
C ALA A 209 0.21 13.14 -8.67
N GLN A 210 -1.08 13.51 -8.68
CA GLN A 210 -1.52 14.90 -8.49
C GLN A 210 -1.03 15.49 -7.15
N HIS A 211 -0.91 14.67 -6.10
CA HIS A 211 -0.54 15.13 -4.76
C HIS A 211 0.92 14.85 -4.41
N ASN A 212 1.55 13.84 -5.01
CA ASN A 212 2.87 13.37 -4.59
C ASN A 212 3.99 13.70 -5.60
N HIS A 213 3.68 13.98 -6.87
CA HIS A 213 4.72 14.17 -7.87
C HIS A 213 5.34 15.58 -7.76
N PRO A 214 6.68 15.71 -7.62
CA PRO A 214 7.34 17.00 -7.37
C PRO A 214 7.06 18.04 -8.46
N ALA A 215 7.05 17.61 -9.74
CA ALA A 215 6.73 18.49 -10.86
C ALA A 215 5.32 19.11 -10.81
N LYS A 216 4.35 18.43 -10.17
CA LYS A 216 2.97 18.94 -10.03
C LYS A 216 2.81 19.81 -8.80
N VAL A 217 3.45 19.44 -7.69
CA VAL A 217 3.48 20.23 -6.45
C VAL A 217 4.15 21.59 -6.70
N ALA A 218 5.24 21.62 -7.46
CA ALA A 218 5.94 22.86 -7.83
C ALA A 218 5.08 23.80 -8.69
N LYS A 219 4.23 23.27 -9.59
CA LYS A 219 3.31 24.07 -10.42
C LYS A 219 2.23 24.75 -9.57
N LYS A 220 1.69 24.06 -8.57
CA LYS A 220 0.67 24.63 -7.68
C LYS A 220 1.22 25.81 -6.86
N ARG A 221 2.47 25.70 -6.38
CA ARG A 221 3.11 26.76 -5.58
C ARG A 221 3.42 28.05 -6.36
N LYS A 222 3.60 27.97 -7.69
CA LYS A 222 3.89 29.14 -8.54
C LYS A 222 2.65 29.89 -9.03
N GLN A 223 1.46 29.32 -8.86
CA GLN A 223 0.19 29.89 -9.34
C GLN A 223 -0.62 30.59 -8.26
N GLU A 224 -0.06 30.83 -7.08
CA GLU A 224 -0.59 31.89 -6.21
C GLU A 224 0.09 33.19 -6.64
N PRO A 225 -0.52 33.98 -7.56
CA PRO A 225 -0.07 35.35 -7.76
C PRO A 225 -0.13 35.98 -6.39
N ILE A 226 1.00 36.57 -5.99
CA ILE A 226 1.11 37.48 -4.86
C ILE A 226 0.26 38.71 -5.23
N ASN A 227 -1.07 38.56 -5.23
CA ASN A 227 -2.00 39.67 -5.12
C ASN A 227 -2.03 40.07 -3.64
N ASN A 228 -0.86 40.47 -3.13
CA ASN A 228 -0.77 41.41 -2.04
C ASN A 228 -1.03 42.82 -2.62
N GLU A 229 -2.22 43.00 -3.18
CA GLU A 229 -2.85 44.30 -3.15
C GLU A 229 -3.99 44.16 -2.15
N ILE A 230 -3.63 44.41 -0.89
CA ILE A 230 -4.50 44.50 0.26
C ILE A 230 -5.41 45.73 0.02
N SER A 231 -6.41 45.58 -0.86
CA SER A 231 -7.55 46.48 -0.90
C SER A 231 -8.41 46.12 0.30
N ILE A 232 -8.18 46.85 1.39
CA ILE A 232 -9.01 46.87 2.58
C ILE A 232 -10.36 47.47 2.15
N THR A 233 -11.23 46.66 1.55
CA THR A 233 -12.65 47.00 1.53
C THR A 233 -13.22 46.64 2.91
N PRO A 234 -13.73 47.61 3.69
CA PRO A 234 -14.26 47.35 5.02
C PRO A 234 -15.45 46.41 4.92
N LYS A 235 -15.28 45.17 5.38
CA LYS A 235 -16.38 44.23 5.57
C LYS A 235 -17.35 44.84 6.58
N ARG A 236 -18.54 45.21 6.10
CA ARG A 236 -19.70 45.49 6.94
C ARG A 236 -19.90 44.32 7.89
N LEU A 237 -19.81 44.62 9.18
CA LEU A 237 -20.26 43.78 10.27
C LEU A 237 -21.75 43.50 10.10
N TRP A 238 -22.10 42.31 9.61
CA TRP A 238 -23.40 41.71 9.89
C TRP A 238 -23.28 40.92 11.19
N THR A 239 -23.36 41.64 12.31
CA THR A 239 -23.71 41.08 13.60
C THR A 239 -25.22 41.01 13.66
N ASN A 240 -25.80 39.83 13.38
CA ASN A 240 -27.11 39.38 13.84
C ASN A 240 -27.26 37.89 13.45
N SER A 241 -26.46 37.03 14.09
CA SER A 241 -26.75 35.60 14.11
C SER A 241 -26.68 35.13 15.56
N PRO A 242 -27.79 34.62 16.14
CA PRO A 242 -27.84 34.20 17.53
C PRO A 242 -26.99 32.94 17.75
N LYS A 243 -26.26 32.94 18.87
CA LYS A 243 -25.39 31.86 19.34
C LYS A 243 -26.07 30.49 19.28
N PRO A 244 -25.46 29.46 18.65
CA PRO A 244 -25.83 28.09 18.97
C PRO A 244 -25.32 27.76 20.37
N PHE A 245 -26.26 27.32 21.19
CA PHE A 245 -26.08 26.70 22.50
C PHE A 245 -25.29 25.39 22.30
N LEU A 246 -24.13 25.25 22.95
CA LEU A 246 -23.38 24.00 22.98
C LEU A 246 -24.10 23.06 23.93
N ASP A 247 -24.80 22.07 23.38
CA ASP A 247 -25.29 20.92 24.14
C ASP A 247 -24.27 19.79 23.98
N THR A 248 -23.52 19.51 25.04
CA THR A 248 -22.41 18.55 25.11
C THR A 248 -22.85 17.13 25.49
N THR A 249 -24.07 16.74 25.19
CA THR A 249 -24.56 15.37 25.41
C THR A 249 -25.04 14.78 24.11
N ASN A 250 -24.13 14.13 23.39
CA ASN A 250 -24.35 12.95 22.52
C ASN A 250 -23.01 12.63 21.85
N LEU A 251 -22.07 12.15 22.67
CA LEU A 251 -20.88 11.47 22.20
C LEU A 251 -21.29 10.08 21.75
N PHE A 252 -21.10 9.81 20.47
CA PHE A 252 -21.28 8.53 19.78
C PHE A 252 -20.99 7.32 20.66
N HIS A 253 -22.04 6.55 20.95
CA HIS A 253 -21.95 5.17 21.39
C HIS A 253 -21.73 4.33 20.13
N PHE A 254 -20.50 3.84 19.96
CA PHE A 254 -20.16 2.86 18.93
C PHE A 254 -20.37 1.49 19.57
N ASP A 255 -21.56 0.93 19.40
CA ASP A 255 -21.88 -0.42 19.83
C ASP A 255 -21.08 -1.41 18.99
N GLN A 256 -20.09 -2.02 19.63
CA GLN A 256 -19.40 -3.21 19.12
C GLN A 256 -20.28 -4.41 19.48
N GLU A 257 -21.25 -4.72 18.63
CA GLU A 257 -22.04 -5.93 18.77
C GLU A 257 -21.14 -7.15 18.53
N ASN A 258 -20.99 -7.95 19.59
CA ASN A 258 -20.42 -9.28 19.56
C ASN A 258 -21.35 -10.19 18.76
N GLU A 259 -20.94 -10.58 17.56
CA GLU A 259 -21.51 -11.74 16.88
C GLU A 259 -21.09 -13.01 17.62
N LYS A 260 -22.07 -13.52 18.36
CA LYS A 260 -22.13 -14.85 18.96
C LYS A 260 -22.30 -15.86 17.83
N CYS A 261 -21.27 -16.64 17.54
CA CYS A 261 -21.37 -17.81 16.66
C CYS A 261 -22.31 -18.84 17.30
N ASP A 262 -23.50 -19.01 16.70
CA ASP A 262 -24.37 -20.15 16.96
C ASP A 262 -23.84 -21.37 16.21
N GLU A 263 -23.19 -22.25 16.98
CA GLU A 263 -22.77 -23.59 16.60
C GLU A 263 -24.02 -24.50 16.58
N THR A 264 -24.56 -24.76 15.39
CA THR A 264 -25.63 -25.75 15.20
C THR A 264 -25.03 -27.12 14.86
N ALA A 265 -24.86 -27.94 15.89
CA ALA A 265 -24.57 -29.36 15.74
C ALA A 265 -25.85 -30.13 15.38
N ILE A 266 -25.77 -30.86 14.26
CA ILE A 266 -26.71 -31.92 13.87
C ILE A 266 -26.14 -33.24 14.40
N GLU A 267 -26.80 -33.86 15.39
CA GLU A 267 -26.72 -35.31 15.66
C GLU A 267 -27.90 -35.68 16.57
N GLU A 268 -28.95 -36.28 16.01
CA GLU A 268 -29.20 -37.73 15.94
C GLU A 268 -29.62 -38.37 17.29
N ALA A 269 -30.77 -39.03 17.24
CA ALA A 269 -31.57 -39.43 18.38
C ALA A 269 -31.08 -40.71 19.10
N LYS A 270 -31.18 -40.75 20.44
CA LYS A 270 -31.45 -42.01 21.18
C LYS A 270 -31.99 -41.77 22.60
N PRO A 271 -32.93 -42.61 23.12
CA PRO A 271 -33.75 -42.26 24.28
C PRO A 271 -33.14 -42.65 25.64
N TRP A 272 -33.52 -41.86 26.65
CA TRP A 272 -33.29 -42.06 28.08
C TRP A 272 -33.80 -43.40 28.61
N ALA A 273 -32.92 -44.11 29.32
CA ALA A 273 -33.29 -45.08 30.33
C ALA A 273 -32.69 -44.65 31.69
N HIS A 274 -33.53 -44.74 32.71
CA HIS A 274 -33.26 -44.58 34.15
C HIS A 274 -32.02 -45.34 34.65
N SER A 275 -31.22 -44.67 35.50
CA SER A 275 -30.62 -45.19 36.76
C SER A 275 -29.72 -44.09 37.35
N GLN A 276 -30.10 -43.50 38.49
CA GLN A 276 -29.56 -43.78 39.84
C GLN A 276 -28.06 -43.45 40.03
N GLU A 277 -27.84 -42.46 40.90
CA GLU A 277 -26.74 -42.22 41.87
C GLU A 277 -25.63 -43.29 42.04
N PRO A 278 -24.42 -42.94 42.52
CA PRO A 278 -24.22 -42.03 43.66
C PRO A 278 -23.04 -41.04 43.61
N GLU A 279 -23.14 -40.12 44.56
CA GLU A 279 -22.16 -39.19 45.12
C GLU A 279 -20.70 -39.65 45.08
N GLN A 280 -19.81 -38.77 44.60
CA GLN A 280 -18.42 -38.73 45.05
C GLN A 280 -17.97 -37.27 45.23
N GLU A 281 -17.65 -36.94 46.49
CA GLU A 281 -16.86 -35.80 46.92
C GLU A 281 -15.53 -35.74 46.18
N HIS A 282 -15.17 -34.59 45.60
CA HIS A 282 -13.76 -34.19 45.47
C HIS A 282 -13.61 -32.66 45.45
N ALA A 283 -13.02 -32.18 46.54
CA ALA A 283 -12.10 -31.03 46.68
C ALA A 283 -12.28 -29.82 45.74
N GLN A 284 -12.80 -28.73 46.31
CA GLN A 284 -12.63 -27.37 45.79
C GLN A 284 -11.15 -26.95 45.89
N ILE A 285 -10.49 -26.81 44.75
CA ILE A 285 -9.25 -26.06 44.59
C ILE A 285 -9.67 -24.63 44.26
N LEU A 286 -9.31 -23.67 45.13
CA LEU A 286 -9.39 -22.24 44.83
C LEU A 286 -8.31 -21.88 43.80
N GLU A 287 -8.74 -21.52 42.59
CA GLU A 287 -7.93 -20.67 41.70
C GLU A 287 -8.30 -19.20 41.90
N PRO A 288 -7.32 -18.28 41.99
CA PRO A 288 -7.59 -16.85 42.02
C PRO A 288 -7.76 -16.29 40.60
N GLU A 289 -8.98 -15.84 40.29
CA GLU A 289 -9.26 -15.01 39.13
C GLU A 289 -8.51 -13.67 39.24
N ALA A 290 -7.55 -13.45 38.36
CA ALA A 290 -6.96 -12.15 38.07
C ALA A 290 -7.05 -11.88 36.57
N HIS A 291 -8.27 -11.62 36.09
CA HIS A 291 -8.49 -11.09 34.74
C HIS A 291 -8.09 -9.60 34.70
N GLY A 292 -6.79 -9.37 34.53
CA GLY A 292 -6.27 -8.09 34.07
C GLY A 292 -6.66 -7.89 32.60
N SER A 293 -7.66 -7.05 32.37
CA SER A 293 -8.05 -6.54 31.04
C SER A 293 -6.86 -5.78 30.43
N LEU A 294 -6.07 -6.48 29.61
CA LEU A 294 -5.04 -5.89 28.78
C LEU A 294 -5.71 -5.30 27.54
N LYS A 295 -5.73 -3.96 27.48
CA LYS A 295 -6.12 -3.24 26.27
C LYS A 295 -5.23 -3.69 25.09
N PRO A 296 -5.80 -3.87 23.89
CA PRO A 296 -5.01 -4.14 22.70
C PRO A 296 -3.94 -3.07 22.52
N ILE A 297 -2.68 -3.49 22.53
CA ILE A 297 -1.54 -2.64 22.19
C ILE A 297 -1.67 -2.32 20.70
N MET A 298 -2.24 -1.15 20.38
CA MET A 298 -2.13 -0.60 19.04
C MET A 298 -0.65 -0.41 18.73
N ASN A 299 -0.18 -0.98 17.61
CA ASN A 299 1.17 -0.81 17.11
C ASN A 299 1.46 0.70 16.92
N PRO A 300 2.35 1.32 17.74
CA PRO A 300 2.66 2.74 17.65
C PRO A 300 3.54 3.10 16.44
N LEU A 301 3.69 2.18 15.47
CA LEU A 301 4.52 2.38 14.28
C LEU A 301 3.79 3.01 13.09
N ASP A 302 2.45 3.01 13.06
CA ASP A 302 1.71 3.56 11.93
C ASP A 302 1.57 5.11 11.97
N ASP A 303 1.68 5.73 13.16
CA ASP A 303 1.56 7.20 13.32
C ASP A 303 2.90 7.97 13.19
N LEU A 304 4.04 7.28 13.10
CA LEU A 304 5.35 7.94 13.01
C LEU A 304 5.77 8.33 11.59
N TYR A 305 5.04 7.90 10.56
CA TYR A 305 5.40 8.17 9.16
C TYR A 305 4.74 9.41 8.54
N GLU A 306 3.87 10.14 9.26
CA GLU A 306 3.30 11.40 8.77
C GLU A 306 4.05 12.67 9.26
N THR A 307 4.92 12.58 10.28
CA THR A 307 5.44 13.79 10.96
C THR A 307 6.90 14.16 10.60
N ILE A 308 7.61 13.39 9.78
CA ILE A 308 9.06 13.63 9.53
C ILE A 308 9.33 14.62 8.37
N ASP A 309 8.32 15.04 7.61
CA ASP A 309 8.53 15.80 6.36
C ASP A 309 8.53 17.33 6.51
N SER A 310 9.19 17.89 7.53
CA SER A 310 9.26 19.36 7.72
C SER A 310 10.59 19.92 8.26
N GLN A 311 11.67 19.14 8.30
CA GLN A 311 12.99 19.75 8.54
C GLN A 311 13.58 20.29 7.23
N VAL A 312 13.45 21.60 7.08
CA VAL A 312 14.17 22.44 6.12
C VAL A 312 15.68 22.19 6.24
N PRO A 313 16.43 21.98 5.14
CA PRO A 313 17.88 21.91 5.19
C PRO A 313 18.44 23.24 5.71
N VAL A 314 19.03 23.21 6.91
CA VAL A 314 19.85 24.31 7.42
C VAL A 314 21.11 24.36 6.56
N HIS A 315 21.20 25.37 5.71
CA HIS A 315 22.44 25.73 5.03
C HIS A 315 23.51 26.06 6.08
N LEU A 316 24.51 25.18 6.22
CA LEU A 316 25.77 25.53 6.84
C LEU A 316 26.55 26.46 5.89
N PRO A 317 27.05 27.60 6.36
CA PRO A 317 27.99 28.41 5.59
C PRO A 317 29.32 27.66 5.48
N SER A 318 29.73 27.44 4.23
CA SER A 318 31.03 26.88 3.88
C SER A 318 32.05 28.02 3.91
N ASP A 319 32.82 28.12 4.99
CA ASP A 319 33.97 29.02 5.06
C ASP A 319 35.04 28.50 4.07
N GLN A 320 35.13 29.16 2.91
CA GLN A 320 36.26 29.04 2.00
C GLN A 320 37.37 29.96 2.49
N GLU A 321 38.38 29.38 3.15
CA GLU A 321 39.68 30.03 3.27
C GLU A 321 40.37 30.06 1.90
N GLU A 322 40.81 31.26 1.56
CA GLU A 322 41.68 31.59 0.44
C GLU A 322 43.01 30.83 0.55
N CYS A 323 43.38 30.10 -0.51
CA CYS A 323 44.80 29.92 -0.80
C CYS A 323 45.01 29.71 -2.31
N SER A 324 45.70 30.68 -2.90
CA SER A 324 46.24 30.71 -4.26
C SER A 324 47.73 31.07 -4.14
N PRO A 325 48.55 30.92 -5.19
CA PRO A 325 48.66 29.84 -6.17
C PRO A 325 50.11 29.33 -6.28
N GLU A 326 50.33 28.15 -6.85
CA GLU A 326 51.65 27.84 -7.43
C GLU A 326 51.46 27.18 -8.80
N GLN A 327 51.79 27.97 -9.83
CA GLN A 327 51.90 27.57 -11.22
C GLN A 327 53.06 26.59 -11.38
N LYS A 328 52.81 25.43 -11.99
CA LYS A 328 53.82 24.76 -12.81
C LYS A 328 53.19 24.18 -14.07
N ASP A 329 53.74 24.67 -15.18
CA ASP A 329 53.58 24.20 -16.54
C ASP A 329 53.88 22.70 -16.67
N GLN A 330 53.03 21.99 -17.40
CA GLN A 330 53.33 20.79 -18.18
C GLN A 330 52.17 20.59 -19.16
N GLN A 331 52.28 21.16 -20.37
CA GLN A 331 52.68 20.46 -21.60
C GLN A 331 51.80 19.26 -21.98
N MET A 332 51.00 19.53 -23.02
CA MET A 332 50.62 18.68 -24.16
C MET A 332 50.74 17.17 -24.00
N GLU A 333 49.61 16.47 -24.15
CA GLU A 333 49.46 15.53 -25.26
C GLU A 333 47.97 15.25 -25.56
N GLU A 334 47.65 15.42 -26.83
CA GLU A 334 46.34 15.27 -27.46
C GLU A 334 46.21 13.82 -27.97
N PRO A 335 45.28 12.98 -27.46
CA PRO A 335 45.03 11.68 -28.07
C PRO A 335 43.98 11.85 -29.17
N LYS A 336 44.45 11.82 -30.42
CA LYS A 336 43.62 11.55 -31.60
C LYS A 336 42.99 10.16 -31.43
N HIS A 337 41.69 10.11 -31.14
CA HIS A 337 40.94 8.86 -31.20
C HIS A 337 40.37 8.67 -32.61
N ASN A 338 40.90 7.66 -33.30
CA ASN A 338 40.47 7.21 -34.62
C ASN A 338 38.99 6.83 -34.61
N GLN A 339 38.22 7.53 -35.41
CA GLN A 339 36.85 7.19 -35.77
C GLN A 339 36.89 6.09 -36.85
N GLU A 340 36.95 4.84 -36.42
CA GLU A 340 36.88 3.69 -37.32
C GLU A 340 35.42 3.44 -37.70
N GLN A 341 35.10 3.83 -38.94
CA GLN A 341 33.83 3.57 -39.61
C GLN A 341 33.70 2.08 -39.92
N ASN A 342 33.01 1.33 -39.05
CA ASN A 342 32.47 0.02 -39.41
C ASN A 342 31.07 0.21 -40.01
N GLN A 343 31.02 0.36 -41.34
CA GLN A 343 29.81 0.19 -42.14
C GLN A 343 29.48 -1.32 -42.22
N PRO A 344 28.31 -1.79 -41.80
CA PRO A 344 27.80 -3.07 -42.27
C PRO A 344 27.29 -2.89 -43.71
N GLN A 345 27.97 -3.52 -44.67
CA GLN A 345 27.41 -3.80 -45.99
C GLN A 345 26.14 -4.65 -45.79
N TYR A 346 24.97 -4.04 -45.96
CA TYR A 346 23.75 -4.79 -46.24
C TYR A 346 23.84 -5.28 -47.68
N GLU A 347 24.01 -6.59 -47.81
CA GLU A 347 23.95 -7.31 -49.08
C GLU A 347 22.48 -7.31 -49.53
N ASP A 348 22.20 -6.52 -50.57
CA ASP A 348 20.93 -6.50 -51.29
C ASP A 348 20.66 -7.89 -51.89
N GLN A 349 19.90 -8.72 -51.18
CA GLN A 349 19.23 -9.86 -51.78
C GLN A 349 17.85 -9.42 -52.33
N PRO A 350 17.60 -9.58 -53.64
CA PRO A 350 16.31 -9.27 -54.21
C PRO A 350 15.23 -10.26 -53.73
N PRO A 351 13.99 -9.80 -53.49
CA PRO A 351 12.90 -10.68 -53.09
C PRO A 351 12.57 -11.65 -54.22
N GLN A 352 12.70 -12.94 -53.95
CA GLN A 352 12.17 -13.99 -54.80
C GLN A 352 10.65 -13.88 -54.85
N HIS A 353 10.17 -13.52 -56.03
CA HIS A 353 8.78 -13.53 -56.43
C HIS A 353 8.30 -14.99 -56.50
N GLN A 354 7.66 -15.49 -55.44
CA GLN A 354 6.85 -16.71 -55.52
C GLN A 354 5.45 -16.32 -55.99
N GLN A 355 5.25 -16.48 -57.29
CA GLN A 355 3.99 -16.41 -58.00
C GLN A 355 3.58 -17.86 -58.30
N ASP A 356 2.51 -18.34 -57.64
CA ASP A 356 1.68 -19.53 -57.95
C ASP A 356 0.86 -19.83 -56.67
N GLN A 357 -0.45 -20.07 -56.61
CA GLN A 357 -1.59 -20.12 -57.52
C GLN A 357 -2.87 -19.93 -56.66
N PRO A 358 -4.01 -19.51 -57.24
CA PRO A 358 -5.27 -19.40 -56.53
C PRO A 358 -5.96 -20.77 -56.37
N GLN A 359 -6.01 -21.32 -55.15
CA GLN A 359 -6.87 -22.46 -54.85
C GLN A 359 -8.31 -22.00 -54.59
N SER A 360 -9.15 -22.34 -55.58
CA SER A 360 -10.55 -22.74 -55.48
C SER A 360 -11.41 -22.17 -54.34
N LYS A 361 -12.34 -21.31 -54.76
CA LYS A 361 -13.64 -21.11 -54.11
C LYS A 361 -14.34 -22.47 -53.95
N GLN A 362 -14.58 -22.89 -52.71
CA GLN A 362 -15.71 -23.77 -52.39
C GLN A 362 -16.73 -22.95 -51.62
N GLU A 363 -17.79 -22.59 -52.34
CA GLU A 363 -19.06 -22.16 -51.78
C GLU A 363 -19.62 -23.32 -50.95
N LEU A 364 -19.70 -23.14 -49.64
CA LEU A 364 -20.61 -23.91 -48.80
C LEU A 364 -21.74 -22.96 -48.39
N SER A 365 -22.78 -22.96 -49.22
CA SER A 365 -24.10 -22.45 -48.88
C SER A 365 -24.70 -23.31 -47.76
N GLY A 366 -24.49 -22.90 -46.52
CA GLY A 366 -25.12 -23.46 -45.34
C GLY A 366 -26.38 -22.69 -44.95
N THR A 367 -27.44 -22.81 -45.74
CA THR A 367 -28.80 -22.42 -45.35
C THR A 367 -29.27 -23.38 -44.26
N ILE A 368 -29.25 -22.99 -42.99
CA ILE A 368 -29.99 -23.70 -41.93
C ILE A 368 -30.95 -22.73 -41.24
N ALA A 369 -32.17 -22.81 -41.77
CA ALA A 369 -33.47 -22.70 -41.12
C ALA A 369 -33.52 -22.19 -39.66
N LYS A 370 -34.16 -21.02 -39.53
CA LYS A 370 -35.13 -20.72 -38.47
C LYS A 370 -36.12 -21.89 -38.32
N ALA A 371 -36.15 -22.52 -37.15
CA ALA A 371 -37.24 -23.40 -36.75
C ALA A 371 -37.68 -23.08 -35.32
N LEU A 372 -38.89 -22.54 -35.23
CA LEU A 372 -39.76 -22.49 -34.06
C LEU A 372 -39.91 -23.86 -33.38
N ARG A 373 -39.90 -23.86 -32.04
CA ARG A 373 -40.61 -24.75 -31.09
C ARG A 373 -40.25 -24.21 -29.68
N LEU A 374 -41.08 -23.47 -28.94
CA LEU A 374 -42.40 -23.81 -28.38
C LEU A 374 -42.47 -25.26 -27.90
N ALA A 375 -42.07 -25.49 -26.64
CA ALA A 375 -42.61 -26.53 -25.75
C ALA A 375 -42.20 -26.25 -24.28
N MET A 376 -43.09 -25.60 -23.53
CA MET A 376 -43.36 -25.96 -22.13
C MET A 376 -44.06 -27.34 -22.16
N PRO A 377 -43.84 -28.28 -21.21
CA PRO A 377 -44.61 -28.26 -19.94
C PRO A 377 -43.93 -28.95 -18.75
N GLY A 378 -44.51 -28.81 -17.55
CA GLY A 378 -44.35 -29.84 -16.51
C GLY A 378 -44.42 -29.39 -15.06
N THR A 379 -45.58 -28.94 -14.61
CA THR A 379 -45.95 -28.97 -13.19
C THR A 379 -46.02 -30.40 -12.68
N SER A 380 -45.28 -30.74 -11.62
CA SER A 380 -45.55 -31.91 -10.79
C SER A 380 -45.85 -31.46 -9.36
N LEU A 381 -47.16 -31.36 -9.13
CA LEU A 381 -47.81 -31.34 -7.84
C LEU A 381 -47.59 -32.71 -7.16
N THR A 382 -47.01 -32.75 -5.97
CA THR A 382 -47.08 -33.96 -5.13
C THR A 382 -47.44 -33.54 -3.70
N GLN A 383 -48.72 -33.72 -3.38
CA GLN A 383 -49.22 -33.85 -2.01
C GLN A 383 -49.06 -35.31 -1.59
N LYS A 384 -48.57 -35.53 -0.37
CA LYS A 384 -49.07 -36.59 0.52
C LYS A 384 -48.84 -36.18 1.97
#